data_AF-A0A960JCE8-F1
#
_entry.id   AF-A0A960JCE8-F1
#
_cell.length_a   1.000
_cell.length_b   1.000
_cell.length_c   1.000
_cell.angle_alpha   90.00
_cell.angle_beta   90.00
_cell.angle_gamma   90.00
#
_symmetry.space_group_name_H-M   'P 1'
#
loop_
_entity.id
_entity.type
_entity.pdbx_description
1 polymer ?
#
loop_
_entity_poly.entity_id
_entity_poly.type
_entity_poly.pdbx_seq_one_letter_code
_entity_poly.pdbx_strand_id
1 'polypeptide(L)'
;MRWTVFALLLLAACGSQPPPAEEAPPAGPRYSATESATPDGVKLIVLRDEEAGLEMSIAPEKGGEMSSLRVRKGGEWVETLYLANDYAPREGWTGKAPLLWPATGRNFPKGFKPQTKPDGSIERGRYTLDGKTYEMPGHGFVRDMA
;
A
#
# COMPACT_ATOMS: atom_id res chain seq x y z
N MET A 1 -72.64 35.22 -25.18
CA MET A 1 -71.92 33.93 -25.22
C MET A 1 -70.56 34.13 -25.90
N ARG A 2 -69.49 33.94 -25.11
CA ARG A 2 -68.08 33.66 -25.46
C ARG A 2 -67.38 34.47 -26.56
N TRP A 3 -66.50 35.38 -26.10
CA TRP A 3 -65.29 35.82 -26.80
C TRP A 3 -64.17 34.82 -26.50
N THR A 4 -63.35 34.46 -27.49
CA THR A 4 -62.15 33.64 -27.29
C THR A 4 -60.95 34.42 -27.81
N VAL A 5 -60.10 34.85 -26.89
CA VAL A 5 -58.80 35.47 -27.17
C VAL A 5 -57.75 34.36 -27.18
N PHE A 6 -57.02 34.20 -28.29
CA PHE A 6 -55.83 33.34 -28.36
C PHE A 6 -54.62 34.14 -27.88
N ALA A 7 -54.02 33.73 -26.77
CA ALA A 7 -52.72 34.24 -26.33
C ALA A 7 -51.61 33.37 -26.92
N LEU A 8 -50.75 33.98 -27.74
CA LEU A 8 -49.55 33.37 -28.30
C LEU A 8 -48.39 33.60 -27.31
N LEU A 9 -47.90 32.54 -26.67
CA LEU A 9 -46.71 32.58 -25.82
C LEU A 9 -45.47 32.35 -26.68
N LEU A 10 -44.63 33.38 -26.82
CA LEU A 10 -43.28 33.29 -27.38
C LEU A 10 -42.30 32.91 -26.27
N LEU A 11 -41.78 31.67 -26.31
CA LEU A 11 -40.66 31.24 -25.50
C LEU A 11 -39.35 31.74 -26.13
N ALA A 12 -38.69 32.69 -25.49
CA ALA A 12 -37.33 33.08 -25.80
C ALA A 12 -36.37 31.99 -25.32
N ALA A 13 -35.73 31.28 -26.26
CA ALA A 13 -34.66 30.34 -25.95
C ALA A 13 -33.37 31.12 -25.65
N CYS A 14 -33.08 31.36 -24.37
CA CYS A 14 -31.74 31.76 -23.93
C CYS A 14 -30.80 30.56 -24.08
N GLY A 15 -30.01 30.54 -25.15
CA GLY A 15 -28.91 29.58 -25.29
C GLY A 15 -27.80 29.91 -24.29
N SER A 16 -27.77 29.23 -23.15
CA SER A 16 -26.61 29.20 -22.27
C SER A 16 -25.57 28.27 -22.90
N GLN A 17 -24.48 28.84 -23.41
CA GLN A 17 -23.30 28.05 -23.77
C GLN A 17 -22.78 27.35 -22.50
N PRO A 18 -22.50 26.04 -22.53
CA PRO A 18 -21.81 25.40 -21.42
C PRO A 18 -20.45 26.08 -21.22
N PRO A 19 -20.00 26.27 -19.97
CA PRO A 19 -18.68 26.83 -19.71
C PRO A 19 -17.62 25.98 -20.44
N PRO A 20 -16.55 26.61 -20.96
CA PRO A 20 -15.45 25.85 -21.54
C PRO A 20 -14.95 24.83 -20.52
N ALA A 21 -14.71 23.60 -20.99
CA ALA A 21 -14.13 22.56 -20.16
C ALA A 21 -12.85 23.12 -19.53
N GLU A 22 -12.81 23.13 -18.21
CA GLU A 22 -11.63 23.51 -17.43
C GLU A 22 -10.48 22.65 -17.94
N GLU A 23 -9.54 23.29 -18.64
CA GLU A 23 -8.41 22.64 -19.27
C GLU A 23 -7.60 22.00 -18.14
N ALA A 24 -7.60 20.67 -18.09
CA ALA A 24 -6.93 19.93 -17.04
C ALA A 24 -5.47 20.43 -16.96
N PRO A 25 -4.95 20.72 -15.75
CA PRO A 25 -3.58 21.21 -15.60
C PRO A 25 -2.62 20.28 -16.32
N PRO A 26 -1.50 20.81 -16.89
CA PRO A 26 -0.56 20.02 -17.66
C PRO A 26 -0.15 18.80 -16.85
N ALA A 27 -0.35 17.62 -17.45
CA ALA A 27 -0.03 16.35 -16.83
C ALA A 27 1.43 16.39 -16.37
N GLY A 28 1.66 16.22 -15.06
CA GLY A 28 2.99 16.11 -14.50
C GLY A 28 3.77 14.94 -15.14
N PRO A 29 5.05 14.75 -14.75
CA PRO A 29 5.79 13.60 -15.24
C PRO A 29 5.03 12.32 -14.92
N ARG A 30 4.88 11.43 -15.91
CA ARG A 30 4.19 10.15 -15.73
C ARG A 30 4.72 9.39 -14.52
N TYR A 31 6.05 9.32 -14.41
CA TYR A 31 6.74 8.66 -13.31
C TYR A 31 7.38 9.68 -12.38
N SER A 32 7.28 9.46 -11.07
CA SER A 32 8.01 10.23 -10.08
C SER A 32 8.52 9.36 -8.93
N ALA A 33 9.60 9.81 -8.31
CA ALA A 33 10.15 9.25 -7.10
C ALA A 33 10.48 10.39 -6.14
N THR A 34 9.95 10.33 -4.92
CA THR A 34 10.13 11.38 -3.90
C THR A 34 10.43 10.77 -2.55
N GLU A 35 11.20 11.45 -1.73
CA GLU A 35 11.40 11.06 -0.33
C GLU A 35 10.28 11.61 0.55
N SER A 36 9.88 10.84 1.55
CA SER A 36 8.98 11.29 2.61
C SER A 36 9.31 10.57 3.92
N ALA A 37 8.52 10.79 4.96
CA ALA A 37 8.64 10.07 6.21
C ALA A 37 7.27 9.83 6.85
N THR A 38 7.16 8.75 7.61
CA THR A 38 5.99 8.50 8.47
C THR A 38 6.00 9.46 9.67
N PRO A 39 4.87 9.62 10.39
CA PRO A 39 4.83 10.40 11.63
C PRO A 39 5.86 9.94 12.67
N ASP A 40 6.18 8.65 12.68
CA ASP A 40 7.16 8.04 13.59
C ASP A 40 8.61 8.15 13.09
N GLY A 41 8.85 8.87 11.99
CA GLY A 41 10.18 9.17 11.45
C GLY A 41 10.78 8.08 10.56
N VAL A 42 10.02 7.08 10.13
CA VAL A 42 10.51 6.06 9.18
C VAL A 42 10.61 6.70 7.80
N LYS A 43 11.82 6.69 7.21
CA LYS A 43 12.04 7.23 5.87
C LYS A 43 11.38 6.38 4.81
N LEU A 44 10.77 7.04 3.82
CA LEU A 44 10.08 6.40 2.71
C LEU A 44 10.60 6.91 1.38
N ILE A 45 10.65 6.01 0.40
CA ILE A 45 10.71 6.35 -1.03
C ILE A 45 9.31 6.14 -1.58
N VAL A 46 8.68 7.22 -2.06
CA VAL A 46 7.37 7.18 -2.70
C VAL A 46 7.56 7.16 -4.20
N LEU A 47 7.04 6.12 -4.85
CA LEU A 47 7.07 5.95 -6.31
C LEU A 47 5.65 6.11 -6.86
N ARG A 48 5.51 6.82 -7.98
CA ARG A 48 4.20 7.05 -8.60
C ARG A 48 4.25 6.84 -10.11
N ASP A 49 3.20 6.21 -10.65
CA ASP A 49 2.81 6.24 -12.06
C ASP A 49 1.44 6.94 -12.16
N GLU A 50 1.42 8.21 -12.57
CA GLU A 50 0.20 9.02 -12.69
C GLU A 50 -0.74 8.49 -13.79
N GLU A 51 -0.19 7.94 -14.88
CA GLU A 51 -0.99 7.41 -16.00
C GLU A 51 -1.67 6.10 -15.62
N ALA A 52 -0.95 5.21 -14.94
CA ALA A 52 -1.52 3.96 -14.41
C ALA A 52 -2.38 4.16 -13.16
N GLY A 53 -2.31 5.34 -12.53
CA GLY A 53 -2.98 5.61 -11.26
C GLY A 53 -2.45 4.71 -10.14
N LEU A 54 -1.13 4.57 -10.02
CA LEU A 54 -0.45 3.77 -9.00
C LEU A 54 0.49 4.64 -8.17
N GLU A 55 0.47 4.43 -6.85
CA GLU A 55 1.44 5.00 -5.92
C GLU A 55 1.86 3.91 -4.93
N MET A 56 3.15 3.83 -4.61
CA MET A 56 3.65 2.94 -3.58
C MET A 56 4.69 3.64 -2.70
N SER A 57 4.81 3.21 -1.45
CA SER A 57 5.91 3.61 -0.57
C SER A 57 6.79 2.41 -0.25
N ILE A 58 8.10 2.61 -0.30
CA ILE A 58 9.11 1.66 0.15
C ILE A 58 9.74 2.22 1.43
N ALA A 59 9.93 1.38 2.44
CA ALA A 59 10.65 1.73 3.67
C ALA A 59 12.02 1.03 3.71
N PRO A 60 13.11 1.70 3.26
CA PRO A 60 14.42 1.07 3.17
C PRO A 60 14.92 0.51 4.51
N GLU A 61 14.73 1.29 5.60
CA GLU A 61 15.18 0.96 6.96
C GLU A 61 14.36 -0.18 7.63
N LYS A 62 13.42 -0.79 6.89
CA LYS A 62 12.50 -1.84 7.34
C LYS A 62 12.58 -3.05 6.40
N GLY A 63 13.80 -3.44 6.04
CA GLY A 63 14.08 -4.54 5.12
C GLY A 63 13.68 -4.26 3.67
N GLY A 64 13.55 -2.99 3.30
CA GLY A 64 13.07 -2.56 1.98
C GLY A 64 11.63 -2.97 1.70
N GLU A 65 10.78 -3.10 2.72
CA GLU A 65 9.38 -3.50 2.51
C GLU A 65 8.58 -2.47 1.72
N MET A 66 7.59 -2.94 0.96
CA MET A 66 6.54 -2.07 0.42
C MET A 66 5.54 -1.78 1.55
N SER A 67 5.55 -0.54 2.02
CA SER A 67 4.81 -0.08 3.18
C SER A 67 3.44 0.52 2.84
N SER A 68 3.19 0.86 1.58
CA SER A 68 1.91 1.35 1.06
C SER A 68 1.76 0.98 -0.42
N LEU A 69 0.52 0.71 -0.85
CA LEU A 69 0.16 0.57 -2.27
C LEU A 69 -1.22 1.15 -2.50
N ARG A 70 -1.27 2.28 -3.21
CA ARG A 70 -2.49 3.02 -3.52
C ARG A 70 -2.82 2.93 -5.00
N VAL A 71 -4.09 2.76 -5.29
CA VAL A 71 -4.63 2.72 -6.66
C VAL A 71 -5.63 3.86 -6.84
N ARG A 72 -5.67 4.48 -8.02
CA ARG A 72 -6.66 5.51 -8.33
C ARG A 72 -7.98 4.87 -8.75
N LYS A 73 -9.04 5.09 -7.98
CA LYS A 73 -10.39 4.56 -8.24
C LYS A 73 -11.40 5.68 -8.07
N GLY A 74 -12.15 5.99 -9.14
CA GLY A 74 -13.14 7.08 -9.11
C GLY A 74 -12.51 8.47 -8.90
N GLY A 75 -11.28 8.67 -9.38
CA GLY A 75 -10.54 9.93 -9.20
C GLY A 75 -9.76 10.03 -7.88
N GLU A 76 -10.06 9.17 -6.91
CA GLU A 76 -9.46 9.16 -5.57
C GLU A 76 -8.39 8.09 -5.42
N TRP A 77 -7.40 8.36 -4.58
CA TRP A 77 -6.35 7.41 -4.23
C TRP A 77 -6.78 6.51 -3.07
N VAL A 78 -6.96 5.23 -3.33
CA VAL A 78 -7.42 4.23 -2.36
C VAL A 78 -6.25 3.35 -1.93
N GLU A 79 -5.98 3.29 -0.63
CA GLU A 79 -5.00 2.38 -0.04
C GLU A 79 -5.48 0.93 -0.08
N THR A 80 -4.58 0.01 -0.37
CA THR A 80 -4.86 -1.42 -0.51
C THR A 80 -4.22 -2.27 0.58
N LEU A 81 -3.20 -1.76 1.26
CA LEU A 81 -2.51 -2.49 2.33
C LEU A 81 -3.11 -2.16 3.70
N TYR A 82 -3.28 -3.20 4.51
CA TYR A 82 -3.61 -3.06 5.92
C TYR A 82 -2.42 -2.42 6.66
N LEU A 83 -2.71 -1.45 7.53
CA LEU A 83 -1.72 -0.71 8.33
C LEU A 83 -0.59 -0.09 7.49
N ALA A 84 -0.94 0.45 6.32
CA ALA A 84 0.00 1.11 5.43
C ALA A 84 0.72 2.27 6.12
N ASN A 85 2.05 2.34 5.97
CA ASN A 85 2.94 3.33 6.57
C ASN A 85 2.83 3.48 8.11
N ASP A 86 2.10 2.60 8.80
CA ASP A 86 1.98 2.56 10.25
C ASP A 86 3.08 1.68 10.84
N TYR A 87 3.95 2.31 11.63
CA TYR A 87 5.08 1.70 12.33
C TYR A 87 4.96 1.81 13.85
N ALA A 88 3.78 2.14 14.37
CA ALA A 88 3.54 2.13 15.80
C ALA A 88 3.82 0.72 16.37
N PRO A 89 4.44 0.60 17.55
CA PRO A 89 4.70 -0.69 18.18
C PRO A 89 3.42 -1.51 18.36
N ARG A 90 3.40 -2.74 17.84
CA ARG A 90 2.24 -3.64 17.86
C ARG A 90 2.69 -5.09 18.03
N GLU A 91 1.88 -5.89 18.70
CA GLU A 91 2.04 -7.34 18.73
C GLU A 91 1.37 -7.98 17.50
N GLY A 92 1.96 -9.06 16.98
CA GLY A 92 1.37 -9.83 15.88
C GLY A 92 1.68 -9.29 14.48
N TRP A 93 0.78 -9.56 13.53
CA TRP A 93 0.95 -9.16 12.13
C TRP A 93 0.64 -7.67 11.94
N THR A 94 1.56 -6.95 11.31
CA THR A 94 1.52 -5.50 11.15
C THR A 94 1.13 -5.06 9.73
N GLY A 95 0.51 -5.94 8.94
CA GLY A 95 0.06 -5.63 7.58
C GLY A 95 1.21 -5.53 6.58
N LYS A 96 1.10 -4.57 5.65
CA LYS A 96 2.11 -4.23 4.63
C LYS A 96 2.53 -5.43 3.77
N ALA A 97 3.67 -5.32 3.10
CA ALA A 97 4.27 -6.39 2.30
C ALA A 97 5.74 -6.62 2.68
N PRO A 98 6.00 -7.27 3.84
CA PRO A 98 7.36 -7.52 4.31
C PRO A 98 8.08 -8.57 3.45
N LEU A 99 9.39 -8.39 3.26
CA LEU A 99 10.23 -9.36 2.57
C LEU A 99 10.60 -10.52 3.49
N LEU A 100 10.16 -11.73 3.13
CA LEU A 100 10.41 -12.96 3.90
C LEU A 100 11.56 -13.73 3.27
N TRP A 101 12.76 -13.54 3.78
CA TRP A 101 13.98 -14.16 3.25
C TRP A 101 14.99 -14.48 4.35
N PRO A 102 15.64 -15.65 4.30
CA PRO A 102 15.55 -16.72 3.29
C PRO A 102 14.45 -17.75 3.58
N ALA A 103 13.54 -17.47 4.51
CA ALA A 103 12.52 -18.42 4.94
C ALA A 103 11.14 -17.79 4.89
N THR A 104 10.13 -18.59 4.52
CA THR A 104 8.71 -18.23 4.60
C THR A 104 8.07 -19.05 5.71
N GLY A 105 7.97 -18.48 6.91
CA GLY A 105 7.50 -19.18 8.11
C GLY A 105 8.65 -19.77 8.92
N ARG A 106 8.35 -20.78 9.73
CA ARG A 106 9.36 -21.49 10.54
C ARG A 106 9.90 -22.69 9.76
N ASN A 107 11.21 -22.88 9.81
CA ASN A 107 11.87 -24.05 9.23
C ASN A 107 12.22 -25.07 10.30
N PHE A 108 11.94 -26.35 10.04
CA PHE A 108 12.28 -27.45 10.94
C PHE A 108 12.90 -28.60 10.14
N PRO A 109 14.12 -29.05 10.47
CA PRO A 109 14.73 -30.19 9.79
C PRO A 109 13.92 -31.46 10.02
N LYS A 110 14.10 -32.44 9.13
CA LYS A 110 13.45 -33.74 9.27
C LYS A 110 13.79 -34.35 10.64
N GLY A 111 12.76 -34.84 11.33
CA GLY A 111 12.89 -35.46 12.66
C GLY A 111 12.92 -34.46 13.81
N PHE A 112 12.98 -33.15 13.53
CA PHE A 112 12.86 -32.13 14.57
C PHE A 112 11.39 -31.88 14.92
N LYS A 113 11.05 -31.99 16.20
CA LYS A 113 9.73 -31.66 16.73
C LYS A 113 9.85 -30.35 17.53
N PRO A 114 9.28 -29.22 17.04
CA PRO A 114 9.34 -27.97 17.78
C PRO A 114 8.66 -28.10 19.13
N GLN A 115 9.29 -27.53 20.17
CA GLN A 115 8.70 -27.47 21.49
C GLN A 115 8.10 -26.08 21.76
N THR A 116 7.01 -26.06 22.52
CA THR A 116 6.48 -24.84 23.11
C THR A 116 7.28 -24.57 24.39
N LYS A 117 7.82 -23.37 24.51
CA LYS A 117 8.53 -22.90 25.70
C LYS A 117 7.53 -22.60 26.83
N PRO A 118 7.98 -22.51 28.10
CA PRO A 118 7.12 -22.18 29.24
C PRO A 118 6.38 -20.84 29.09
N ASP A 119 6.92 -19.90 28.31
CA ASP A 119 6.31 -18.60 28.01
C ASP A 119 5.24 -18.67 26.88
N GLY A 120 4.94 -19.86 26.37
CA GLY A 120 3.99 -20.07 25.27
C GLY A 120 4.57 -19.84 23.87
N SER A 121 5.81 -19.36 23.74
CA SER A 121 6.47 -19.19 22.45
C SER A 121 6.94 -20.53 21.87
N ILE A 122 6.93 -20.67 20.55
CA ILE A 122 7.45 -21.87 19.89
C ILE A 122 8.95 -21.70 19.66
N GLU A 123 9.72 -22.77 19.86
CA GLU A 123 11.16 -22.80 19.60
C GLU A 123 11.51 -22.30 18.19
N ARG A 124 12.65 -21.62 18.06
CA ARG A 124 13.10 -21.05 16.79
C ARG A 124 13.27 -22.14 15.73
N GLY A 125 13.06 -21.74 14.48
CA GLY A 125 13.36 -22.58 13.34
C GLY A 125 14.85 -22.85 13.22
N ARG A 126 15.21 -23.88 12.46
CA ARG A 126 16.59 -24.25 12.18
C ARG A 126 16.69 -24.93 10.80
N TYR A 127 17.88 -24.99 10.25
CA TYR A 127 18.18 -25.75 9.03
C TYR A 127 19.53 -26.46 9.15
N THR A 128 19.73 -27.53 8.37
CA THR A 128 20.98 -28.29 8.33
C THR A 128 21.65 -28.08 6.98
N LEU A 129 22.92 -27.71 6.99
CA LEU A 129 23.77 -27.56 5.81
C LEU A 129 25.12 -28.20 6.14
N ASP A 130 25.56 -29.15 5.31
CA ASP A 130 26.83 -29.89 5.46
C ASP A 130 27.04 -30.49 6.86
N GLY A 131 25.98 -31.11 7.40
CA GLY A 131 26.00 -31.72 8.73
C GLY A 131 25.96 -30.74 9.90
N LYS A 132 26.04 -29.42 9.65
CA LYS A 132 25.93 -28.38 10.67
C LYS A 132 24.51 -27.83 10.74
N THR A 133 24.04 -27.57 11.95
CA THR A 133 22.72 -26.97 12.20
C THR A 133 22.88 -25.48 12.51
N TYR A 134 21.99 -24.67 11.92
CA TYR A 134 21.95 -23.23 12.07
C TYR A 134 20.56 -22.77 12.50
N GLU A 135 20.48 -21.73 13.33
CA GLU A 135 19.20 -21.11 13.67
C GLU A 135 18.63 -20.33 12.47
N MET A 136 17.31 -20.31 12.37
CA MET A 136 16.56 -19.51 11.39
C MET A 136 15.38 -18.84 12.08
N PRO A 137 15.34 -17.50 12.14
CA PRO A 137 14.17 -16.79 12.64
C PRO A 137 12.93 -17.10 11.77
N GLY A 138 11.75 -16.99 12.38
CA GLY A 138 10.50 -17.15 11.64
C GLY A 138 10.37 -16.06 10.58
N HIS A 139 10.18 -16.46 9.32
CA HIS A 139 10.19 -15.61 8.13
C HIS A 139 11.55 -15.04 7.71
N GLY A 140 12.64 -15.64 8.20
CA GLY A 140 13.99 -15.16 7.90
C GLY A 140 14.29 -13.87 8.65
N PHE A 141 15.21 -13.06 8.11
CA PHE A 141 15.79 -11.93 8.83
C PHE A 141 15.80 -10.62 8.04
N VAL A 142 15.54 -10.64 6.72
CA VAL A 142 15.70 -9.44 5.89
C VAL A 142 14.75 -8.31 6.29
N ARG A 143 13.51 -8.62 6.67
CA ARG A 143 12.54 -7.62 7.16
C ARG A 143 13.05 -6.79 8.36
N ASP A 144 14.05 -7.29 9.07
CA ASP A 144 14.62 -6.69 10.28
C ASP A 144 15.95 -5.97 9.99
N MET A 145 16.38 -5.90 8.73
CA MET A 145 17.62 -5.23 8.30
C MET A 145 17.35 -3.79 7.79
N ALA A 146 18.37 -2.94 7.86
CA ALA A 146 18.39 -1.58 7.29
C ALA A 146 19.57 -1.41 6.34
#